data_AF-A0A7S2G3G6-F1
#
_entry.id   AF-A0A7S2G3G6-F1
#
_cell.length_a   1.000
_cell.length_b   1.000
_cell.length_c   1.000
_cell.angle_alpha   90.00
_cell.angle_beta   90.00
_cell.angle_gamma   90.00
#
_symmetry.space_group_name_H-M   'P 1'
#
loop_
_entity.id
_entity.type
_entity.pdbx_description
1 polymer ?
#
loop_
_entity_poly.entity_id
_entity_poly.type
_entity_poly.pdbx_seq_one_letter_code
_entity_poly.pdbx_strand_id
1 'polypeptide(L)'
;TGTADQLRAAKAGPSCAHELIEDKTGIAFAYGGVDPGTLHAHGKLVKTHTVHFSCGKAGKYLLSVGLRNQRQALPGSPFELIVEPGPAHPASTQLPFEAMPLQGVVGEMGHVRFNTRDRM
;
A
#
# COMPACT_ATOMS: atom_id res chain seq x y z
N THR A 1 25.36 1.94 -11.81
CA THR A 1 24.96 3.36 -11.92
C THR A 1 23.45 3.44 -11.89
N GLY A 2 22.87 3.54 -10.69
CA GLY A 2 21.42 3.71 -10.54
C GLY A 2 21.02 5.14 -10.87
N THR A 3 19.91 5.31 -11.58
CA THR A 3 19.37 6.62 -11.97
C THR A 3 19.06 7.49 -10.75
N ALA A 4 19.08 8.82 -10.91
CA ALA A 4 18.86 9.78 -9.83
C ALA A 4 17.54 9.54 -9.07
N ASP A 5 16.52 8.99 -9.74
CA ASP A 5 15.24 8.60 -9.14
C ASP A 5 15.36 7.38 -8.23
N GLN A 6 16.19 6.39 -8.58
CA GLN A 6 16.47 5.23 -7.71
C GLN A 6 17.22 5.66 -6.44
N LEU A 7 18.11 6.66 -6.55
CA LEU A 7 18.82 7.22 -5.40
C LEU A 7 17.93 8.08 -4.50
N ARG A 8 16.92 8.76 -5.07
CA ARG A 8 15.90 9.51 -4.31
C ARG A 8 14.93 8.57 -3.60
N ALA A 9 14.43 7.54 -4.29
CA ALA A 9 13.58 6.51 -3.70
C ALA A 9 14.29 5.76 -2.56
N ALA A 10 15.60 5.50 -2.69
CA ALA A 10 16.39 4.87 -1.64
C ALA A 10 16.65 5.76 -0.41
N LYS A 11 16.50 7.09 -0.54
CA LYS A 11 16.69 8.09 0.53
C LYS A 11 15.39 8.47 1.25
N ALA A 12 14.23 8.23 0.64
CA ALA A 12 12.97 8.32 1.34
C ALA A 12 12.98 7.23 2.42
N GLY A 13 12.82 7.61 3.69
CA GLY A 13 12.53 6.63 4.76
C GLY A 13 11.21 5.89 4.47
N PRO A 14 10.83 4.90 5.30
CA PRO A 14 9.70 4.05 4.98
C PRO A 14 8.45 4.88 4.76
N SER A 15 8.05 4.94 3.50
CA SER A 15 6.88 5.69 3.05
C SER A 15 5.66 5.05 3.71
N CYS A 16 4.85 5.84 4.42
CA CYS A 16 3.64 5.40 5.15
C CYS A 16 3.83 4.74 6.54
N ALA A 17 5.02 4.67 7.15
CA ALA A 17 5.17 4.04 8.48
C ALA A 17 4.29 4.65 9.59
N HIS A 18 4.17 5.98 9.62
CA HIS A 18 3.31 6.68 10.58
C HIS A 18 1.83 6.43 10.29
N GLU A 19 1.44 6.49 9.01
CA GLU A 19 0.07 6.26 8.54
C GLU A 19 -0.40 4.83 8.88
N LEU A 20 0.49 3.84 8.77
CA LEU A 20 0.21 2.45 9.13
C LEU A 20 0.01 2.24 10.64
N ILE A 21 0.75 2.96 11.47
CA ILE A 21 0.60 2.89 12.93
C ILE A 21 -0.71 3.53 13.38
N GLU A 22 -1.10 4.63 12.74
CA GLU A 22 -2.32 5.37 13.08
C GLU A 22 -3.59 4.77 12.48
N ASP A 23 -3.46 3.94 11.43
CA ASP A 23 -4.60 3.31 10.78
C ASP A 23 -5.21 2.17 11.61
N LYS A 24 -6.19 2.54 12.43
CA LYS A 24 -7.01 1.61 13.23
C LYS A 24 -7.83 0.64 12.38
N THR A 25 -8.06 0.93 11.10
CA THR A 25 -8.86 0.09 10.20
C THR A 25 -8.01 -0.95 9.46
N GLY A 26 -6.68 -0.76 9.42
CA GLY A 26 -5.73 -1.69 8.82
C GLY A 26 -5.78 -1.79 7.29
N ILE A 27 -6.40 -0.80 6.63
CA ILE A 27 -6.57 -0.67 5.19
C ILE A 27 -5.32 -0.01 4.55
N ALA A 28 -4.67 0.92 5.25
CA ALA A 28 -3.47 1.67 4.85
C ALA A 28 -3.64 2.45 3.54
N PHE A 29 -4.81 3.06 3.35
CA PHE A 29 -5.15 3.77 2.11
C PHE A 29 -5.22 5.27 2.36
N ALA A 30 -4.52 6.05 1.54
CA ALA A 30 -4.60 7.51 1.54
C ALA A 30 -5.02 8.03 0.15
N TYR A 31 -6.04 8.88 0.14
CA TYR A 31 -6.52 9.55 -1.07
C TYR A 31 -5.72 10.84 -1.33
N GLY A 32 -5.11 10.93 -2.51
CA GLY A 32 -4.23 12.04 -2.92
C GLY A 32 -4.91 13.09 -3.80
N GLY A 33 -6.11 12.82 -4.34
CA GLY A 33 -6.85 13.79 -5.15
C GLY A 33 -7.26 13.26 -6.52
N VAL A 34 -7.94 14.12 -7.28
CA VAL A 34 -8.34 13.88 -8.67
C VAL A 34 -7.86 15.06 -9.51
N ASP A 35 -7.23 14.78 -10.65
CA ASP A 35 -6.76 15.75 -11.64
C ASP A 35 -7.41 15.52 -13.02
N PRO A 36 -7.96 16.53 -13.70
CA PRO A 36 -8.14 17.89 -13.23
C PRO A 36 -9.22 17.97 -12.15
N GLY A 37 -8.92 18.68 -11.06
CA GLY A 37 -9.89 18.97 -10.01
C GLY A 37 -11.00 19.90 -10.52
N THR A 38 -12.10 20.01 -9.75
CA THR A 38 -13.26 20.87 -10.08
C THR A 38 -12.89 22.32 -10.40
N LEU A 39 -11.88 22.87 -9.71
CA LEU A 39 -11.37 24.22 -9.95
C LEU A 39 -10.50 24.33 -11.21
N HIS A 40 -9.76 23.29 -11.57
CA HIS A 40 -8.83 23.30 -12.70
C HIS A 40 -9.50 22.92 -14.04
N ALA A 41 -10.73 22.43 -14.01
CA ALA A 41 -11.52 22.18 -15.20
C ALA A 41 -12.02 23.46 -15.91
N HIS A 42 -11.95 24.64 -15.26
CA HIS A 42 -12.43 25.94 -15.80
C HIS A 42 -13.85 25.87 -16.42
N GLY A 43 -14.74 25.07 -15.82
CA GLY A 43 -16.12 24.87 -16.31
C GLY A 43 -16.23 24.06 -17.61
N LYS A 44 -15.12 23.51 -18.14
CA LYS A 44 -15.13 22.63 -19.30
C LYS A 44 -15.34 21.18 -18.86
N LEU A 45 -16.16 20.45 -19.62
CA LEU A 45 -16.35 19.03 -19.42
C LEU A 45 -15.08 18.28 -19.85
N VAL A 46 -14.37 17.69 -18.89
CA VAL A 46 -13.19 16.87 -19.16
C VAL A 46 -13.58 15.40 -19.16
N LYS A 47 -13.20 14.68 -20.22
CA LYS A 47 -13.57 13.26 -20.39
C LYS A 47 -12.77 12.32 -19.48
N THR A 48 -11.54 12.67 -19.14
CA THR A 48 -10.61 11.81 -18.40
C THR A 48 -10.17 12.51 -17.12
N HIS A 49 -10.22 11.79 -16.00
CA HIS A 49 -9.73 12.25 -14.71
C HIS A 49 -8.76 11.21 -14.16
N THR A 50 -7.63 11.66 -13.65
CA THR A 50 -6.60 10.85 -13.01
C THR A 50 -6.79 10.92 -11.50
N VAL A 51 -6.91 9.77 -10.85
CA VAL A 51 -7.01 9.68 -9.39
C VAL A 51 -5.65 9.32 -8.82
N HIS A 52 -5.20 10.08 -7.83
CA HIS A 52 -3.97 9.80 -7.10
C HIS A 52 -4.32 9.21 -5.74
N PHE A 53 -3.67 8.13 -5.36
CA PHE A 53 -3.78 7.49 -4.05
C PHE A 53 -2.47 6.79 -3.70
N SER A 54 -2.24 6.55 -2.41
CA SER A 54 -1.15 5.72 -1.91
C SER A 54 -1.70 4.59 -1.04
N CYS A 55 -1.07 3.42 -1.15
CA CYS A 55 -1.39 2.25 -0.33
C CYS A 55 -0.13 1.83 0.42
N GLY A 56 -0.16 1.94 1.75
CA GLY A 56 0.94 1.52 2.62
C GLY A 56 0.98 0.02 2.90
N LYS A 57 0.00 -0.75 2.40
CA LYS A 57 -0.09 -2.20 2.65
C LYS A 57 -0.45 -2.94 1.37
N ALA A 58 0.26 -4.04 1.13
CA ALA A 58 -0.05 -4.95 0.05
C ALA A 58 -1.33 -5.74 0.37
N GLY A 59 -2.14 -5.99 -0.65
CA GLY A 59 -3.43 -6.67 -0.48
C GLY A 59 -4.39 -6.45 -1.63
N LYS A 60 -5.59 -7.02 -1.46
CA LYS A 60 -6.71 -6.83 -2.39
C LYS A 60 -7.67 -5.80 -1.82
N TYR A 61 -8.05 -4.85 -2.65
CA TYR A 61 -8.90 -3.71 -2.31
C TYR A 61 -10.06 -3.61 -3.29
N LEU A 62 -11.18 -3.08 -2.82
CA LEU A 62 -12.32 -2.67 -3.65
C LEU A 62 -12.40 -1.15 -3.66
N LEU A 63 -12.01 -0.53 -4.78
CA LEU A 63 -12.03 0.91 -4.96
C LEU A 63 -13.42 1.36 -5.44
N SER A 64 -14.18 1.96 -4.54
CA SER A 64 -15.48 2.56 -4.87
C SER A 64 -15.31 3.98 -5.39
N VAL A 65 -15.82 4.25 -6.60
CA VAL A 65 -15.80 5.59 -7.19
C VAL A 65 -17.23 6.04 -7.48
N GLY A 66 -17.59 7.23 -6.99
CA GLY A 66 -18.94 7.76 -7.15
C GLY A 66 -18.99 9.27 -7.38
N LEU A 67 -20.08 9.71 -8.00
CA LEU A 67 -20.37 11.12 -8.24
C LEU A 67 -20.80 11.79 -6.93
N ARG A 68 -19.99 12.75 -6.45
CA ARG A 68 -20.16 13.40 -5.14
C ARG A 68 -21.57 13.94 -4.88
N ASN A 69 -22.17 14.61 -5.86
CA ASN A 69 -23.46 15.29 -5.68
C ASN A 69 -24.67 14.37 -5.90
N GLN A 70 -24.49 13.26 -6.61
CA GLN A 70 -25.57 12.34 -6.97
C GLN A 70 -25.57 11.08 -6.11
N ARG A 71 -24.52 10.88 -5.28
CA ARG A 71 -24.29 9.65 -4.49
C ARG A 71 -24.39 8.37 -5.33
N GLN A 72 -24.12 8.49 -6.62
CA GLN A 72 -24.24 7.42 -7.59
C GLN A 72 -22.85 6.86 -7.89
N ALA A 73 -22.71 5.54 -7.78
CA ALA A 73 -21.49 4.85 -8.19
C ALA A 73 -21.30 4.98 -9.71
N LEU A 74 -20.05 5.12 -10.15
CA LEU A 74 -19.74 5.08 -11.58
C LEU A 74 -20.02 3.67 -12.13
N PRO A 75 -20.39 3.54 -13.42
CA PRO A 75 -20.44 2.24 -14.07
C PRO A 75 -19.10 1.50 -13.91
N GLY A 76 -19.16 0.25 -13.45
CA GLY A 76 -17.98 -0.59 -13.18
C GLY A 76 -17.41 -0.46 -11.76
N SER A 77 -17.89 0.49 -10.94
CA SER A 77 -17.55 0.55 -9.52
C SER A 77 -18.35 -0.50 -8.71
N PRO A 78 -17.75 -1.16 -7.71
CA PRO A 78 -16.36 -1.02 -7.26
C PRO A 78 -15.35 -1.71 -8.19
N PHE A 79 -14.17 -1.12 -8.32
CA PHE A 79 -13.05 -1.66 -9.09
C PHE A 79 -12.14 -2.52 -8.20
N GLU A 80 -11.71 -3.69 -8.69
CA GLU A 80 -10.71 -4.50 -7.99
C GLU A 80 -9.31 -3.87 -8.15
N LEU A 81 -8.63 -3.63 -7.03
CA LEU A 81 -7.28 -3.12 -6.96
C LEU A 81 -6.40 -4.13 -6.21
N ILE A 82 -5.38 -4.65 -6.88
CA ILE A 82 -4.42 -5.59 -6.31
C ILE A 82 -3.10 -4.84 -6.11
N VAL A 83 -2.70 -4.67 -4.85
CA VAL A 83 -1.41 -4.09 -4.47
C VAL A 83 -0.47 -5.25 -4.15
N GLU A 84 0.51 -5.46 -5.02
CA GLU A 84 1.53 -6.50 -4.83
C GLU A 84 2.63 -5.98 -3.89
N PRO A 85 3.15 -6.83 -2.98
CA PRO A 85 4.28 -6.46 -2.15
C PRO A 85 5.53 -6.27 -3.00
N GLY A 86 6.43 -5.40 -2.53
CA GLY A 86 7.75 -5.26 -3.12
C GLY A 86 8.64 -6.50 -2.88
N PRO A 87 9.86 -6.52 -3.44
CA PRO A 87 10.84 -7.55 -3.12
C PRO A 87 11.11 -7.63 -1.63
N ALA A 88 11.23 -8.85 -1.10
CA ALA A 88 11.55 -9.07 0.30
C ALA A 88 12.87 -8.37 0.67
N HIS A 89 12.86 -7.68 1.80
CA HIS A 89 13.97 -6.90 2.29
C HIS A 89 14.51 -7.49 3.60
N PRO A 90 15.78 -7.94 3.63
CA PRO A 90 16.30 -8.68 4.78
C PRO A 90 16.20 -7.93 6.11
N ALA A 91 16.43 -6.61 6.13
CA ALA A 91 16.46 -5.84 7.37
C ALA A 91 15.06 -5.55 7.97
N SER A 92 14.00 -5.61 7.16
CA SER A 92 12.62 -5.44 7.64
C SER A 92 11.93 -6.79 7.90
N THR A 93 12.47 -7.88 7.38
CA THR A 93 12.00 -9.24 7.65
C THR A 93 12.31 -9.64 9.09
N GLN A 94 11.31 -10.20 9.79
CA GLN A 94 11.41 -10.49 11.22
C GLN A 94 11.01 -11.92 11.54
N LEU A 95 11.68 -12.49 12.54
CA LEU A 95 11.19 -13.68 13.22
C LEU A 95 10.18 -13.25 14.31
N PRO A 96 8.98 -13.85 14.38
CA PRO A 96 8.02 -13.56 15.43
C PRO A 96 8.63 -13.78 16.82
N PHE A 97 8.44 -12.82 17.73
CA PHE A 97 8.96 -12.92 19.10
C PHE A 97 8.38 -14.14 19.85
N GLU A 98 7.14 -14.51 19.54
CA GLU A 98 6.47 -15.71 20.07
C GLU A 98 7.17 -17.02 19.72
N ALA A 99 7.97 -17.04 18.64
CA ALA A 99 8.76 -18.19 18.25
C ALA A 99 10.11 -18.26 18.98
N MET A 100 10.40 -17.31 19.88
CA MET A 100 11.66 -17.23 20.61
C MET A 100 11.51 -17.64 22.09
N PRO A 101 12.50 -18.35 22.67
CA PRO A 101 13.69 -18.88 22.01
C PRO A 101 13.34 -20.05 21.08
N LEU A 102 14.04 -20.15 19.95
CA LEU A 102 13.92 -21.32 19.09
C LEU A 102 14.45 -22.54 19.83
N GLN A 103 13.55 -23.48 20.12
CA GLN A 103 13.85 -24.74 20.78
C GLN A 103 13.39 -25.89 19.88
N GLY A 104 14.10 -27.01 19.97
CA GLY A 104 13.76 -28.23 19.25
C GLY A 104 14.23 -29.46 20.01
N VAL A 105 13.59 -30.59 19.75
CA VAL A 105 13.94 -31.88 20.33
C VAL A 105 14.87 -32.62 19.37
N VAL A 106 15.93 -33.22 19.91
CA VAL A 106 16.87 -34.02 19.10
C VAL A 106 16.13 -35.19 18.45
N GLY A 107 16.25 -35.31 17.13
CA GLY A 107 15.58 -36.35 16.35
C GLY A 107 14.21 -35.95 15.81
N GLU A 108 13.69 -34.77 16.17
CA GLU A 108 12.43 -34.23 15.63
C GLU A 108 12.67 -33.12 14.61
N MET A 109 11.73 -32.94 13.68
CA MET A 109 11.79 -31.86 12.70
C MET A 109 11.31 -30.55 13.33
N GLY A 110 12.23 -29.58 13.46
CA GLY A 110 11.89 -28.21 13.80
C GLY A 110 11.35 -27.44 12.60
N HIS A 111 10.35 -26.59 12.83
CA HIS A 111 9.83 -25.70 11.81
C HIS A 111 9.77 -24.26 12.35
N VAL A 112 10.19 -23.31 11.53
CA VAL A 112 10.23 -21.88 11.86
C VAL A 112 9.54 -21.08 10.75
N ARG A 113 8.75 -20.07 11.13
CA ARG A 113 8.12 -19.13 10.18
C ARG A 113 8.75 -17.76 10.31
N PHE A 114 9.21 -17.23 9.20
CA PHE A 114 9.63 -15.84 9.09
C PHE A 114 8.46 -15.00 8.59
N ASN A 115 8.32 -13.79 9.13
CA ASN A 115 7.44 -12.77 8.57
C ASN A 115 8.26 -11.92 7.60
N THR A 116 8.19 -12.27 6.31
CA THR A 116 8.86 -11.53 5.25
C THR A 116 8.22 -10.17 5.07
N ARG A 117 9.04 -9.12 5.07
CA ARG A 117 8.60 -7.75 4.79
C ARG A 117 9.35 -7.20 3.60
N ASP A 118 8.70 -6.33 2.85
CA ASP A 118 9.32 -5.59 1.77
C ASP A 118 10.02 -4.33 2.29
N ARG A 119 10.65 -3.61 1.36
CA ARG A 119 11.25 -2.30 1.63
C ARG A 119 10.17 -1.24 1.40
N MET A 120 9.57 -0.76 2.50
CA MET A 120 8.77 0.47 2.49
C MET A 120 9.65 1.71 2.44
#